data_AF-A0A6M8PTW0-F1
#
_entry.id   AF-A0A6M8PTW0-F1
#
_cell.length_a   1.000
_cell.length_b   1.000
_cell.length_c   1.000
_cell.angle_alpha   90.00
_cell.angle_beta   90.00
_cell.angle_gamma   90.00
#
_symmetry.space_group_name_H-M   'P 1'
#
loop_
_entity.id
_entity.type
_entity.pdbx_description
1 polymer ?
#
loop_
_entity_poly.entity_id
_entity_poly.type
_entity_poly.pdbx_seq_one_letter_code
_entity_poly.pdbx_strand_id
1 'polypeptide(L)'
;PLSITSSVNTMQQLFLNRLPQFQIQGYQLLLLPLFAQAANMHLSFIRDVILNADEWGISAATLRTYRDYLRNYTRDYSNYCINTYQTAFRGLNTRLHDMLEFRTYMFLNVFEYVSIWSLFKYQSLMVSSGANLYASGSGPQQTQSFTAQNWPFLYSLFQV
;
A
#
# COMPACT_ATOMS: atom_id res chain seq x y z
N PRO A 1 21.30 -22.01 7.79
CA PRO A 1 20.20 -22.27 6.84
C PRO A 1 18.84 -22.57 7.52
N LEU A 2 18.77 -23.56 8.43
CA LEU A 2 17.49 -23.96 9.08
C LEU A 2 16.84 -22.85 9.93
N SER A 3 17.64 -22.04 10.62
CA SER A 3 17.14 -20.89 11.40
C SER A 3 16.46 -19.85 10.51
N ILE A 4 17.06 -19.52 9.36
CA ILE A 4 16.55 -18.52 8.42
C ILE A 4 15.20 -18.97 7.84
N THR A 5 15.11 -20.21 7.35
CA THR A 5 13.86 -20.76 6.80
C THR A 5 12.76 -20.80 7.87
N SER A 6 13.10 -21.13 9.12
CA SER A 6 12.14 -21.08 10.22
C SER A 6 11.66 -19.65 10.49
N SER A 7 12.57 -18.68 10.54
CA SER A 7 12.22 -17.26 10.72
C SER A 7 11.35 -16.73 9.59
N VAL A 8 11.65 -17.10 8.33
CA VAL A 8 10.86 -16.74 7.14
C VAL A 8 9.44 -17.28 7.26
N ASN A 9 9.27 -18.54 7.66
CA ASN A 9 7.95 -19.14 7.86
C ASN A 9 7.19 -18.47 9.01
N THR A 10 7.86 -18.16 10.13
CA THR A 10 7.25 -17.42 11.24
C THR A 10 6.78 -16.04 10.80
N MET A 11 7.61 -15.30 10.06
CA MET A 11 7.26 -13.97 9.57
C MET A 11 6.08 -14.01 8.60
N GLN A 12 6.06 -14.99 7.69
CA GLN A 12 4.92 -15.23 6.80
C GLN A 12 3.63 -15.43 7.60
N GLN A 13 3.65 -16.29 8.62
CA GLN A 13 2.48 -16.53 9.48
C GLN A 13 2.05 -15.28 10.25
N LEU A 14 2.99 -14.47 10.72
CA LEU A 14 2.68 -13.20 11.38
C LEU A 14 1.91 -12.26 10.46
N PHE A 15 2.34 -12.07 9.21
CA PHE A 15 1.60 -11.25 8.25
C PHE A 15 0.19 -11.79 7.99
N LEU A 16 0.05 -13.10 7.79
CA LEU A 16 -1.26 -13.72 7.53
C LEU A 16 -2.23 -13.57 8.70
N ASN A 17 -1.73 -13.61 9.93
CA ASN A 17 -2.56 -13.44 11.13
C ASN A 17 -2.90 -11.98 11.44
N ARG A 18 -2.05 -11.03 11.04
CA ARG A 18 -2.22 -9.60 11.37
C ARG A 18 -2.95 -8.81 10.29
N LEU A 19 -2.72 -9.07 9.01
CA LEU A 19 -3.35 -8.32 7.91
C LEU A 19 -4.89 -8.27 7.98
N PRO A 20 -5.59 -9.38 8.31
CA PRO A 20 -7.04 -9.35 8.45
C PRO A 20 -7.55 -8.40 9.54
N GLN A 21 -6.72 -8.06 10.54
CA GLN A 21 -7.07 -7.13 11.61
C GLN A 21 -7.23 -5.69 11.10
N PHE A 22 -6.67 -5.36 9.93
CA PHE A 22 -6.88 -4.06 9.29
C PHE A 22 -8.09 -4.06 8.34
N GLN A 23 -8.83 -5.16 8.26
CA GLN A 23 -9.98 -5.34 7.36
C GLN A 23 -11.30 -5.49 8.12
N ILE A 24 -11.34 -5.02 9.37
CA ILE A 24 -12.50 -5.14 10.26
C ILE A 24 -13.72 -4.43 9.65
N GLN A 25 -14.86 -5.12 9.69
CA GLN A 25 -16.13 -4.59 9.18
C GLN A 25 -16.54 -3.31 9.94
N GLY A 26 -16.95 -2.29 9.18
CA GLY A 26 -17.30 -0.96 9.70
C GLY A 26 -16.12 0.01 9.76
N TYR A 27 -14.88 -0.50 9.75
CA TYR A 27 -13.66 0.31 9.84
C TYR A 27 -12.73 0.16 8.64
N GLN A 28 -13.15 -0.55 7.58
CA GLN A 28 -12.30 -0.86 6.43
C GLN A 28 -11.69 0.39 5.78
N LEU A 29 -12.46 1.47 5.67
CA LEU A 29 -11.99 2.71 5.06
C LEU A 29 -10.95 3.42 5.93
N LEU A 30 -11.20 3.49 7.24
CA LEU A 30 -10.31 4.15 8.20
C LEU A 30 -8.96 3.42 8.29
N LEU A 31 -9.01 2.09 8.26
CA LEU A 31 -7.82 1.23 8.37
C LEU A 31 -7.12 1.00 7.03
N LEU A 32 -7.70 1.46 5.91
CA LEU A 32 -7.16 1.22 4.56
C LEU A 32 -5.70 1.68 4.38
N PRO A 33 -5.28 2.87 4.88
CA PRO A 33 -3.88 3.30 4.84
C PRO A 33 -2.94 2.35 5.59
N LEU A 34 -3.34 1.91 6.80
CA LEU A 34 -2.55 0.97 7.61
C LEU A 34 -2.46 -0.40 6.95
N PHE A 35 -3.58 -0.88 6.38
CA PHE A 35 -3.60 -2.09 5.58
C PHE A 35 -2.62 -1.99 4.41
N ALA A 36 -2.60 -0.88 3.67
CA ALA A 36 -1.70 -0.67 2.54
C ALA A 36 -0.23 -0.72 2.96
N GLN A 37 0.13 -0.10 4.09
CA GLN A 37 1.50 -0.17 4.61
C GLN A 37 1.88 -1.61 5.02
N ALA A 38 1.01 -2.32 5.74
CA ALA A 38 1.26 -3.70 6.14
C ALA A 38 1.35 -4.65 4.94
N ALA A 39 0.50 -4.46 3.94
CA ALA A 39 0.52 -5.20 2.68
C ALA A 39 1.82 -4.93 1.90
N ASN A 40 2.26 -3.68 1.86
CA ASN A 40 3.53 -3.30 1.25
C ASN A 40 4.72 -4.00 1.92
N MET A 41 4.74 -4.05 3.25
CA MET A 41 5.76 -4.79 4.00
C MET A 41 5.73 -6.29 3.69
N HIS A 42 4.55 -6.90 3.66
CA HIS A 42 4.40 -8.33 3.37
C HIS A 42 4.87 -8.69 1.95
N LEU A 43 4.47 -7.91 0.94
CA LEU A 43 4.87 -8.14 -0.44
C LEU A 43 6.37 -7.89 -0.65
N SER A 44 6.94 -6.89 0.03
CA SER A 44 8.39 -6.62 0.00
C SER A 44 9.18 -7.78 0.63
N PHE A 45 8.70 -8.29 1.76
CA PHE A 45 9.27 -9.47 2.41
C PHE A 45 9.25 -10.70 1.49
N ILE A 46 8.12 -10.99 0.84
CA ILE A 46 8.02 -12.10 -0.13
C ILE A 46 9.04 -11.91 -1.26
N ARG A 47 9.20 -10.68 -1.76
CA ARG A 47 10.17 -10.37 -2.81
C ARG A 47 11.60 -10.64 -2.33
N ASP A 48 11.94 -10.27 -1.10
CA ASP A 48 13.28 -10.53 -0.53
C ASP A 48 13.54 -12.03 -0.40
N VAL A 49 12.54 -12.81 0.01
CA VAL A 49 12.64 -14.29 0.05
C VAL A 49 12.91 -14.86 -1.34
N ILE A 50 12.27 -14.33 -2.39
CA ILE A 50 12.48 -14.77 -3.77
C ILE A 50 13.88 -14.41 -4.28
N LEU A 51 14.37 -13.21 -3.96
CA LEU A 51 15.66 -12.71 -4.43
C LEU A 51 16.84 -13.41 -3.75
N ASN A 52 16.72 -13.74 -2.47
CA ASN A 52 17.78 -14.37 -1.68
C ASN A 52 17.61 -15.88 -1.53
N ALA A 53 16.70 -16.50 -2.30
CA ALA A 53 16.36 -17.92 -2.18
C ALA A 53 17.57 -18.84 -2.33
N ASP A 54 18.46 -18.54 -3.29
CA ASP A 54 19.66 -19.34 -3.56
C ASP A 54 20.67 -19.24 -2.41
N GLU A 55 20.89 -18.03 -1.87
CA GLU A 55 21.81 -17.79 -0.76
C GLU A 55 21.30 -18.42 0.56
N TRP A 56 19.99 -18.37 0.79
CA TRP A 56 19.38 -18.90 2.01
C TRP A 56 19.15 -20.43 1.96
N GLY A 57 19.44 -21.07 0.83
CA GLY A 57 19.25 -22.51 0.64
C GLY A 57 17.78 -22.92 0.58
N ILE A 58 16.92 -22.05 0.02
CA ILE A 58 15.49 -22.32 -0.15
C ILE A 58 15.29 -23.26 -1.34
N SER A 59 14.49 -24.31 -1.15
CA SER A 59 14.22 -25.28 -2.22
C SER A 59 13.48 -24.65 -3.40
N ALA A 60 13.70 -25.16 -4.62
CA ALA A 60 13.00 -24.71 -5.81
C ALA A 60 11.46 -24.85 -5.70
N ALA A 61 10.98 -25.87 -4.97
CA ALA A 61 9.55 -26.05 -4.70
C ALA A 61 9.00 -24.91 -3.83
N THR A 62 9.70 -24.58 -2.74
CA THR A 62 9.35 -23.46 -1.85
C THR A 62 9.43 -22.12 -2.59
N LEU A 63 10.45 -21.91 -3.42
CA LEU A 63 10.58 -20.71 -4.25
C LEU A 63 9.39 -20.53 -5.19
N ARG A 64 8.91 -21.62 -5.82
CA ARG A 64 7.70 -21.57 -6.66
C ARG A 64 6.49 -21.14 -5.86
N THR A 65 6.32 -21.68 -4.65
CA THR A 65 5.24 -21.27 -3.74
C THR A 65 5.30 -19.78 -3.41
N TYR A 66 6.47 -19.23 -3.09
CA TYR A 66 6.62 -17.80 -2.80
C TYR A 66 6.34 -16.91 -4.03
N ARG A 67 6.68 -17.36 -5.24
CA ARG A 67 6.30 -16.67 -6.49
C ARG A 67 4.78 -16.65 -6.70
N ASP A 68 4.12 -17.77 -6.42
CA ASP A 68 2.65 -17.86 -6.48
C ASP A 68 2.00 -16.98 -5.40
N TYR A 69 2.57 -16.94 -4.19
CA TYR A 69 2.16 -16.02 -3.12
C TYR A 69 2.29 -14.57 -3.54
N LEU A 70 3.43 -14.16 -4.11
CA LEU A 70 3.63 -12.79 -4.59
C LEU A 70 2.52 -12.40 -5.59
N ARG A 71 2.25 -13.28 -6.56
CA ARG A 71 1.23 -13.04 -7.58
C ARG A 71 -0.17 -12.94 -6.98
N ASN A 72 -0.56 -13.89 -6.12
CA ASN A 72 -1.90 -13.96 -5.56
C ASN A 72 -2.14 -12.82 -4.56
N TYR A 73 -1.22 -12.57 -3.64
CA TYR A 73 -1.35 -11.49 -2.66
C TYR A 73 -1.30 -10.10 -3.31
N THR A 74 -0.47 -9.90 -4.35
CA THR A 74 -0.50 -8.64 -5.12
C THR A 74 -1.89 -8.39 -5.69
N ARG A 75 -2.51 -9.41 -6.30
CA ARG A 75 -3.88 -9.31 -6.84
C ARG A 75 -4.89 -9.03 -5.72
N ASP A 76 -4.86 -9.82 -4.65
CA ASP A 76 -5.88 -9.78 -3.61
C ASP A 76 -5.83 -8.48 -2.81
N TYR A 77 -4.63 -7.99 -2.47
CA TYR A 77 -4.46 -6.72 -1.77
C TYR A 77 -4.81 -5.52 -2.66
N SER A 78 -4.43 -5.56 -3.94
CA SER A 78 -4.81 -4.49 -4.89
C SER A 78 -6.33 -4.43 -5.03
N ASN A 79 -7.00 -5.58 -5.22
CA ASN A 79 -8.44 -5.64 -5.34
C ASN A 79 -9.14 -5.14 -4.06
N TYR A 80 -8.65 -5.52 -2.88
CA TYR A 80 -9.19 -5.03 -1.62
C TYR A 80 -9.10 -3.50 -1.51
N CYS A 81 -7.92 -2.92 -1.77
CA CYS A 81 -7.72 -1.47 -1.73
C CYS A 81 -8.64 -0.73 -2.71
N ILE A 82 -8.71 -1.20 -3.95
CA ILE A 82 -9.52 -0.60 -5.01
C ILE A 82 -11.00 -0.69 -4.67
N ASN A 83 -11.50 -1.86 -4.25
CA ASN A 83 -12.92 -2.07 -3.96
C ASN A 83 -13.38 -1.27 -2.74
N THR A 84 -12.59 -1.25 -1.65
CA THR A 84 -12.91 -0.49 -0.44
C THR A 84 -12.96 1.01 -0.74
N TYR A 85 -11.98 1.52 -1.48
CA TYR A 85 -11.97 2.92 -1.92
C TYR A 85 -13.15 3.25 -2.83
N GLN A 86 -13.41 2.44 -3.87
CA GLN A 86 -14.50 2.72 -4.81
C GLN A 86 -15.87 2.71 -4.12
N THR A 87 -16.07 1.78 -3.19
CA THR A 87 -17.31 1.71 -2.39
C THR A 87 -17.48 2.98 -1.56
N ALA A 88 -16.43 3.42 -0.87
CA ALA A 88 -16.45 4.67 -0.10
C ALA A 88 -16.69 5.89 -1.00
N PHE A 89 -15.94 6.00 -2.10
CA PHE A 89 -16.00 7.13 -3.01
C PHE A 89 -17.37 7.30 -3.67
N ARG A 90 -18.04 6.21 -4.04
CA ARG A 90 -19.42 6.24 -4.56
C ARG A 90 -20.46 6.65 -3.52
N GLY A 91 -20.20 6.37 -2.24
CA GLY A 91 -21.08 6.74 -1.13
C GLY A 91 -20.89 8.18 -0.64
N LEU A 92 -19.84 8.87 -1.08
CA LEU A 92 -19.61 10.27 -0.71
C LEU A 92 -20.58 11.20 -1.45
N ASN A 93 -21.49 11.83 -0.70
CA ASN A 93 -22.33 12.91 -1.18
C ASN A 93 -21.93 14.22 -0.47
N THR A 94 -20.77 14.77 -0.84
CA THR A 94 -20.22 15.99 -0.26
C THR A 94 -19.77 16.97 -1.34
N ARG A 95 -19.21 18.12 -0.93
CA ARG A 95 -18.67 19.14 -1.85
C ARG A 95 -17.52 18.58 -2.67
N LEU A 96 -17.37 19.07 -3.90
CA LEU A 96 -16.28 18.69 -4.80
C LEU A 96 -14.91 18.81 -4.11
N HIS A 97 -14.71 19.86 -3.32
CA HIS A 97 -13.47 20.08 -2.61
C HIS A 97 -13.11 18.91 -1.67
N ASP A 98 -14.02 18.48 -0.80
CA ASP A 98 -13.75 17.39 0.15
C ASP A 98 -13.56 16.05 -0.57
N MET A 99 -14.26 15.85 -1.70
CA MET A 99 -14.05 14.66 -2.54
C MET A 99 -12.64 14.62 -3.16
N LEU A 100 -12.13 15.76 -3.60
CA LEU A 100 -10.77 15.88 -4.17
C LEU A 100 -9.70 15.70 -3.08
N GLU A 101 -9.92 16.24 -1.88
CA GLU A 101 -9.03 16.04 -0.74
C GLU A 101 -8.99 14.57 -0.33
N PHE A 102 -10.14 13.94 -0.18
CA PHE A 102 -10.26 12.51 0.11
C PHE A 102 -9.56 11.64 -0.94
N ARG A 103 -9.80 11.91 -2.23
CA ARG A 103 -9.13 11.20 -3.34
C ARG A 103 -7.63 11.31 -3.22
N THR A 104 -7.12 12.53 -3.00
CA THR A 104 -5.68 12.76 -3.00
C THR A 104 -5.02 12.16 -1.77
N TYR A 105 -5.66 12.22 -0.60
CA TYR A 105 -5.18 11.52 0.59
C TYR A 105 -5.07 10.01 0.39
N MET A 106 -6.13 9.38 -0.14
CA MET A 106 -6.14 7.94 -0.43
C MET A 106 -5.11 7.59 -1.50
N PHE A 107 -4.89 8.49 -2.45
CA PHE A 107 -3.87 8.29 -3.46
C PHE A 107 -2.46 8.20 -2.87
N LEU A 108 -2.08 9.18 -2.06
CA LEU A 108 -0.76 9.23 -1.42
C LEU A 108 -0.52 8.09 -0.44
N ASN A 109 -1.55 7.67 0.30
CA ASN A 109 -1.39 6.69 1.38
C ASN A 109 -1.72 5.25 1.00
N VAL A 110 -2.40 5.03 -0.14
CA VAL A 110 -2.83 3.69 -0.57
C VAL A 110 -2.40 3.42 -2.01
N PHE A 111 -2.79 4.28 -2.96
CA PHE A 111 -2.64 3.94 -4.38
C PHE A 111 -1.22 4.04 -4.91
N GLU A 112 -0.37 4.87 -4.32
CA GLU A 112 1.07 4.85 -4.63
C GLU A 112 1.66 3.46 -4.39
N TYR A 113 1.37 2.84 -3.23
CA TYR A 113 1.80 1.46 -2.95
C TYR A 113 1.19 0.44 -3.92
N VAL A 114 -0.13 0.51 -4.15
CA VAL A 114 -0.83 -0.42 -5.05
C VAL A 114 -0.24 -0.39 -6.46
N SER A 115 0.12 0.79 -6.96
CA SER A 115 0.74 0.96 -8.27
C SER A 115 2.09 0.23 -8.36
N ILE A 116 2.90 0.34 -7.30
CA ILE A 116 4.23 -0.24 -7.18
C ILE A 116 4.18 -1.76 -7.05
N TRP A 117 3.19 -2.34 -6.38
CA TRP A 117 3.10 -3.80 -6.18
C TRP A 117 3.06 -4.58 -7.50
N SER A 118 2.42 -4.01 -8.53
CA SER A 118 2.41 -4.60 -9.88
C SER A 118 3.80 -4.78 -10.50
N LEU A 119 4.78 -4.01 -9.99
CA LEU A 119 6.16 -3.97 -10.47
C LEU A 119 7.10 -4.86 -9.67
N PHE A 120 6.66 -5.43 -8.53
CA PHE A 120 7.52 -6.27 -7.67
C PHE A 120 8.04 -7.54 -8.35
N LYS A 121 7.36 -7.99 -9.41
CA LYS A 121 7.83 -9.11 -10.25
C LYS A 121 9.08 -8.80 -11.08
N TYR A 122 9.43 -7.51 -11.22
CA TYR A 122 10.60 -7.07 -11.97
C TYR A 122 11.75 -6.69 -11.02
N GLN A 123 12.97 -6.80 -11.54
CA GLN A 123 14.18 -6.39 -10.86
C GLN A 123 14.78 -5.17 -11.58
N SER A 124 15.36 -4.25 -10.80
CA SER A 124 16.09 -3.08 -11.32
C SER A 124 15.26 -2.08 -12.16
N LEU A 125 13.99 -1.87 -11.79
CA LEU A 125 13.18 -0.80 -12.39
C LEU A 125 13.30 0.50 -11.60
N MET A 126 13.55 1.61 -12.30
CA MET A 126 13.23 2.94 -11.78
C MET A 126 11.75 3.23 -12.02
N VAL A 127 11.05 3.58 -10.96
CA VAL A 127 9.62 3.90 -10.99
C VAL A 127 9.47 5.38 -10.69
N SER A 128 8.73 6.10 -11.54
CA SER A 128 8.30 7.47 -11.27
C SER A 128 6.77 7.51 -11.26
N SER A 129 6.19 8.22 -10.30
CA SER A 129 4.75 8.44 -10.27
C SER A 129 4.41 9.68 -11.11
N GLY A 130 3.48 9.51 -12.06
CA GLY A 130 2.94 10.59 -12.88
C GLY A 130 1.57 11.09 -12.37
N ALA A 131 1.25 10.84 -11.11
CA ALA A 131 -0.08 11.09 -10.58
C ALA A 131 -0.37 12.58 -10.38
N ASN A 132 -1.53 13.02 -10.85
CA ASN A 132 -2.02 14.37 -10.60
C ASN A 132 -2.69 14.43 -9.21
N LEU A 133 -2.10 15.24 -8.33
CA LEU A 133 -2.62 15.57 -7.00
C LEU A 133 -3.39 16.89 -7.06
N TYR A 134 -4.46 17.00 -6.26
CA TYR A 134 -5.26 18.22 -6.19
C TYR A 134 -5.10 18.83 -4.80
N ALA A 135 -4.76 20.12 -4.75
CA ALA A 135 -4.75 20.90 -3.51
C ALA A 135 -5.77 22.04 -3.63
N SER A 136 -6.50 22.32 -2.55
CA SER A 136 -7.24 23.58 -2.46
C SER A 136 -6.35 24.62 -1.77
N GLY A 137 -6.24 25.79 -2.36
CA GLY A 137 -5.63 26.95 -1.73
C GLY A 137 -6.62 28.09 -1.77
N SER A 138 -6.78 28.78 -0.65
CA SER A 138 -7.42 30.10 -0.58
C SER A 138 -6.38 31.18 -0.83
N GLY A 139 -5.82 31.21 -2.05
CA GLY A 139 -4.80 32.19 -2.45
C GLY A 139 -5.19 32.91 -3.75
N PRO A 140 -4.94 34.23 -3.87
CA PRO A 140 -5.27 34.99 -5.09
C PRO A 140 -4.39 34.64 -6.31
N GLN A 141 -3.38 33.79 -6.15
CA GLN A 141 -2.44 33.41 -7.21
C GLN A 141 -2.57 31.92 -7.53
N GLN A 142 -2.84 31.63 -8.81
CA GLN A 142 -3.18 30.30 -9.34
C GLN A 142 -2.01 29.29 -9.31
N THR A 143 -0.81 29.71 -8.89
CA THR A 143 0.39 28.88 -8.74
C THR A 143 1.14 29.29 -7.48
N GLN A 144 0.83 28.65 -6.35
CA GLN A 144 1.62 28.76 -5.12
C GLN A 144 2.37 27.45 -4.89
N SER A 145 3.57 27.54 -4.32
CA SER A 145 4.30 26.38 -3.81
C SER A 145 3.51 25.78 -2.64
N PHE A 146 2.88 24.63 -2.87
CA PHE A 146 2.18 23.90 -1.82
C PHE A 146 3.19 23.05 -1.03
N THR A 147 3.28 23.31 0.28
CA THR A 147 4.02 22.46 1.21
C THR A 147 3.05 21.54 1.96
N ALA A 148 3.57 20.50 2.64
CA ALA A 148 2.73 19.59 3.44
C ALA A 148 1.92 20.31 4.54
N GLN A 149 2.35 21.51 4.98
CA GLN A 149 1.62 22.34 5.95
C GLN A 149 0.33 22.92 5.38
N ASN A 150 0.25 23.07 4.05
CA ASN A 150 -0.94 23.58 3.36
C ASN A 150 -2.01 22.49 3.15
N TRP A 151 -1.77 21.27 3.64
CA TRP A 151 -2.71 20.16 3.64
C TRP A 151 -3.22 19.95 5.06
N PRO A 152 -4.37 20.52 5.46
CA PRO A 152 -4.83 20.51 6.85
C PRO A 152 -4.89 19.09 7.41
N PHE A 153 -5.36 18.14 6.59
CA PHE A 153 -5.44 16.74 6.98
C PHE A 153 -4.07 16.08 7.15
N LEU A 154 -3.16 16.18 6.16
CA LEU A 154 -1.81 15.61 6.29
C LEU A 154 -1.03 16.26 7.44
N TYR A 155 -1.13 17.58 7.56
CA TYR A 155 -0.48 18.34 8.62
C TYR A 155 -0.96 17.90 10.01
N SER A 156 -2.27 17.66 10.18
CA SER A 156 -2.83 17.17 11.45
C SER A 156 -2.27 15.80 11.89
N LEU A 157 -1.79 14.98 10.95
CA LEU A 157 -1.19 13.68 11.28
C LEU A 157 0.23 13.79 11.84
N PHE A 158 0.92 14.91 11.61
CA PHE A 158 2.32 15.13 12.01
C PHE A 158 2.49 16.18 13.11
N GLN A 159 1.40 16.80 13.56
CA GLN A 159 1.41 17.65 14.75
C GLN A 159 1.32 16.77 16.00
N VAL A 160 2.48 16.38 16.53
CA VAL A 160 2.65 15.82 17.89
C VAL A 160 3.20 16.90 18.80
#